data_AF-A0AA35TFC7-F1
#
_entry.id   AF-A0AA35TFC7-F1
#
_cell.length_a   1.000
_cell.length_b   1.000
_cell.length_c   1.000
_cell.angle_alpha   90.00
_cell.angle_beta   90.00
_cell.angle_gamma   90.00
#
_symmetry.space_group_name_H-M   'P 1'
#
loop_
_entity.id
_entity.type
_entity.pdbx_description
1 polymer ?
#
loop_
_entity_poly.entity_id
_entity_poly.type
_entity_poly.pdbx_seq_one_letter_code
_entity_poly.pdbx_strand_id
1 'polypeptide(L)'
;MGPNAWMPIEDSVIPGFAKLVGAKDTEVTAMNSLTVNLHLGLVPFYKPTPDRYKILMEENPFPSDLYAVQSQVRWHGYEPDSSIIFVKAEKPGGIWRDEDVVNLIDEVGDSVALVLLSGKSRWSSSVL
;
A
#
# COMPACT_ATOMS: atom_id res chain seq x y z
N MET A 1 -8.12 22.52 -29.50
CA MET A 1 -9.05 22.17 -28.41
C MET A 1 -9.19 23.37 -27.49
N GLY A 2 -10.36 23.59 -26.88
CA GLY A 2 -10.55 24.69 -25.93
C GLY A 2 -9.73 24.50 -24.65
N PRO A 3 -9.57 25.55 -23.82
CA PRO A 3 -8.69 25.53 -22.64
C PRO A 3 -9.08 24.52 -21.54
N ASN A 4 -10.28 23.93 -21.61
CA ASN A 4 -10.81 22.95 -20.65
C ASN A 4 -11.44 21.75 -21.37
N ALA A 5 -10.76 21.20 -22.38
CA ALA A 5 -11.22 19.97 -23.00
C ALA A 5 -11.24 18.83 -21.97
N TRP A 6 -12.33 18.04 -21.95
CA TRP A 6 -12.49 16.94 -20.99
C TRP A 6 -11.38 15.89 -21.10
N MET A 7 -10.94 15.58 -22.33
CA MET A 7 -9.98 14.50 -22.58
C MET A 7 -8.58 14.76 -21.96
N PRO A 8 -7.95 15.94 -22.10
CA PRO A 8 -6.68 16.26 -21.44
C PRO A 8 -6.85 16.93 -20.07
N ILE A 9 -8.02 16.80 -19.41
CA ILE A 9 -8.25 17.54 -18.16
C ILE A 9 -7.28 17.10 -17.05
N GLU A 10 -6.85 15.84 -17.05
CA GLU A 10 -5.84 15.30 -16.14
C GLU A 10 -4.48 15.98 -16.28
N ASP A 11 -4.05 16.31 -17.51
CA ASP A 11 -2.77 16.98 -17.77
C ASP A 11 -2.67 18.33 -17.05
N SER A 12 -3.82 18.99 -16.82
CA SER A 12 -3.88 20.27 -16.14
C SER A 12 -3.59 20.20 -14.64
N VAL A 13 -3.80 19.03 -14.00
CA VAL A 13 -3.63 18.84 -12.55
C VAL A 13 -2.35 18.09 -12.18
N ILE A 14 -1.76 17.33 -13.11
CA ILE A 14 -0.55 16.52 -12.89
C ILE A 14 0.60 17.35 -12.29
N PRO A 15 0.97 18.54 -12.80
CA PRO A 15 2.09 19.31 -12.23
C PRO A 15 1.86 19.70 -10.76
N GLY A 16 0.61 19.97 -10.39
CA GLY A 16 0.23 20.28 -9.02
C GLY A 16 0.38 19.09 -8.09
N PHE A 17 -0.08 17.90 -8.51
CA PHE A 17 0.08 16.68 -7.72
C PHE A 17 1.54 16.22 -7.64
N ALA A 18 2.29 16.26 -8.74
CA ALA A 18 3.71 15.94 -8.78
C ALA A 18 4.49 16.77 -7.75
N LYS A 19 4.23 18.08 -7.68
CA LYS A 19 4.82 18.96 -6.66
C LYS A 19 4.40 18.60 -5.24
N LEU A 20 3.15 18.21 -5.02
CA LEU A 20 2.62 17.88 -3.68
C LEU A 20 3.28 16.63 -3.10
N VAL A 21 3.51 15.60 -3.92
CA VAL A 21 4.08 14.32 -3.49
C VAL A 21 5.60 14.22 -3.71
N GLY A 22 6.22 15.26 -4.30
CA GLY A 22 7.66 15.29 -4.56
C GLY A 22 8.12 14.35 -5.68
N ALA A 23 7.29 14.13 -6.70
CA ALA A 23 7.57 13.24 -7.83
C ALA A 23 7.68 14.01 -9.17
N LYS A 24 8.09 13.34 -10.25
CA LYS A 24 8.02 13.89 -11.62
C LYS A 24 6.59 13.83 -12.16
N ASP A 25 6.27 14.68 -13.11
CA ASP A 25 4.98 14.66 -13.83
C ASP A 25 4.67 13.28 -14.46
N THR A 26 5.70 12.54 -14.88
CA THR A 26 5.56 11.19 -15.46
C THR A 26 5.39 10.08 -14.43
N GLU A 27 5.51 10.37 -13.15
CA GLU A 27 5.43 9.42 -12.02
C GLU A 27 4.10 9.55 -11.26
N VAL A 28 3.22 10.46 -11.69
CA VAL A 28 1.93 10.73 -11.04
C VAL A 28 0.80 10.68 -12.06
N THR A 29 -0.34 10.15 -11.63
CA THR A 29 -1.59 10.16 -12.40
C THR A 29 -2.77 10.49 -11.49
N ALA A 30 -3.76 11.20 -12.04
CA ALA A 30 -5.00 11.54 -11.36
C ALA A 30 -6.13 10.66 -11.91
N MET A 31 -6.38 9.52 -11.27
CA MET A 31 -7.37 8.54 -11.74
C MET A 31 -8.16 7.89 -10.60
N ASN A 32 -9.38 7.44 -10.90
CA ASN A 32 -10.26 6.64 -10.04
C ASN A 32 -10.35 7.10 -8.56
N SER A 33 -10.54 6.14 -7.65
CA SER A 33 -10.49 6.32 -6.20
C SER A 33 -9.27 5.59 -5.61
N LEU A 34 -8.94 5.88 -4.35
CA LEU A 34 -7.80 5.29 -3.65
C LEU A 34 -7.79 3.75 -3.71
N THR A 35 -8.89 3.10 -3.30
CA THR A 35 -8.96 1.64 -3.26
C THR A 35 -8.86 1.02 -4.65
N VAL A 36 -9.46 1.65 -5.68
CA VAL A 36 -9.31 1.18 -7.08
C VAL A 36 -7.85 1.25 -7.52
N ASN A 37 -7.18 2.36 -7.24
CA ASN A 37 -5.77 2.53 -7.59
C ASN A 37 -4.87 1.56 -6.80
N LEU A 38 -5.21 1.25 -5.55
CA LEU A 38 -4.49 0.25 -4.76
C LEU A 38 -4.59 -1.14 -5.39
N HIS A 39 -5.79 -1.57 -5.81
CA HIS A 39 -5.93 -2.83 -6.55
C HIS A 39 -5.10 -2.84 -7.83
N LEU A 40 -5.15 -1.76 -8.62
CA LEU A 40 -4.40 -1.64 -9.86
C LEU A 40 -2.88 -1.65 -9.62
N GLY A 41 -2.42 -1.04 -8.53
CA GLY A 41 -1.02 -1.07 -8.11
C GLY A 41 -0.58 -2.45 -7.63
N LEU A 42 -1.43 -3.20 -6.93
CA LEU A 42 -1.06 -4.54 -6.46
C LEU A 42 -0.82 -5.52 -7.63
N VAL A 43 -1.51 -5.38 -8.78
CA VAL A 43 -1.33 -6.31 -9.92
C VAL A 43 0.11 -6.41 -10.44
N PRO A 44 0.82 -5.31 -10.78
CA PRO A 44 2.19 -5.38 -11.25
C PRO A 44 3.23 -5.58 -10.15
N PHE A 45 2.92 -5.23 -8.89
CA PHE A 45 3.89 -5.23 -7.79
C PHE A 45 3.82 -6.48 -6.90
N TYR A 46 2.63 -7.07 -6.68
CA TYR A 46 2.48 -8.31 -5.95
C TYR A 46 2.63 -9.52 -6.89
N LYS A 47 3.84 -10.06 -6.96
CA LYS A 47 4.20 -11.22 -7.80
C LYS A 47 4.65 -12.37 -6.89
N PRO A 48 3.71 -13.04 -6.21
CA PRO A 48 4.06 -14.08 -5.25
C PRO A 48 4.70 -15.29 -5.92
N THR A 49 5.60 -15.95 -5.20
CA THR A 49 6.23 -17.23 -5.53
C THR A 49 6.00 -18.21 -4.38
N PRO A 50 6.20 -19.53 -4.56
CA PRO A 50 6.01 -20.50 -3.48
C PRO A 50 6.77 -20.16 -2.18
N ASP A 51 7.98 -19.62 -2.29
CA ASP A 51 8.82 -19.28 -1.14
C ASP A 51 8.58 -17.85 -0.62
N ARG A 52 8.10 -16.94 -1.49
CA ARG A 52 7.92 -15.52 -1.20
C ARG A 52 6.55 -15.03 -1.69
N TYR A 53 5.54 -15.13 -0.84
CA TYR A 53 4.15 -14.80 -1.15
C TYR A 53 3.46 -13.92 -0.11
N LYS A 54 4.09 -13.64 1.03
CA LYS A 54 3.42 -12.93 2.12
C LYS A 54 3.37 -11.43 1.86
N ILE A 55 2.35 -10.77 2.42
CA ILE A 55 2.21 -9.31 2.41
C ILE A 55 2.29 -8.82 3.86
N LEU A 56 3.15 -7.84 4.09
CA LEU A 56 3.31 -7.20 5.40
C LEU A 56 2.49 -5.91 5.46
N MET A 57 1.68 -5.75 6.50
CA MET A 57 0.81 -4.58 6.75
C MET A 57 0.92 -4.10 8.19
N GLU A 58 0.45 -2.89 8.50
CA GLU A 58 0.26 -2.45 9.88
C GLU A 58 -0.91 -3.17 10.56
N GLU A 59 -0.85 -3.36 11.89
CA GLU A 59 -2.00 -3.84 12.66
C GLU A 59 -3.20 -2.87 12.56
N ASN A 60 -4.41 -3.44 12.47
CA ASN A 60 -5.66 -2.71 12.27
C ASN A 60 -5.62 -1.74 11.08
N PRO A 61 -5.28 -2.22 9.86
CA PRO A 61 -5.25 -1.36 8.68
C PRO A 61 -6.66 -0.88 8.34
N PHE A 62 -6.75 0.09 7.43
CA PHE A 62 -8.06 0.54 6.98
C PHE A 62 -8.84 -0.64 6.33
N PRO A 63 -10.15 -0.83 6.62
CA PRO A 63 -10.87 -2.02 6.16
C PRO A 63 -10.83 -2.24 4.65
N SER A 64 -10.93 -1.17 3.84
CA SER A 64 -10.82 -1.29 2.37
C SER A 64 -9.49 -1.83 1.91
N ASP A 65 -8.41 -1.49 2.60
CA ASP A 65 -7.05 -1.83 2.20
C ASP A 65 -6.79 -3.30 2.54
N LEU A 66 -7.29 -3.74 3.71
CA LEU A 66 -7.31 -5.15 4.07
C LEU A 66 -8.10 -5.97 3.05
N TYR A 67 -9.30 -5.53 2.65
CA TYR A 67 -10.09 -6.24 1.64
C TYR A 67 -9.38 -6.30 0.28
N ALA A 68 -8.72 -5.21 -0.12
CA ALA A 68 -7.94 -5.19 -1.36
C ALA A 68 -6.81 -6.23 -1.32
N VAL A 69 -6.03 -6.26 -0.25
CA VAL A 69 -4.94 -7.24 -0.05
C VAL A 69 -5.48 -8.66 0.01
N GLN A 70 -6.53 -8.93 0.80
CA GLN A 70 -7.15 -10.25 0.89
C GLN A 70 -7.64 -10.76 -0.47
N SER A 71 -8.22 -9.88 -1.29
CA SER A 71 -8.66 -10.26 -2.64
C SER A 71 -7.49 -10.64 -3.55
N GLN A 72 -6.36 -9.93 -3.47
CA GLN A 72 -5.16 -10.21 -4.24
C GLN A 72 -4.53 -11.53 -3.80
N VAL A 73 -4.40 -11.75 -2.49
CA VAL A 73 -3.91 -13.02 -1.93
C VAL A 73 -4.74 -14.19 -2.44
N ARG A 74 -6.07 -14.10 -2.37
CA ARG A 74 -6.98 -15.14 -2.88
C ARG A 74 -6.90 -15.32 -4.39
N TRP A 75 -6.77 -14.24 -5.16
CA TRP A 75 -6.61 -14.31 -6.62
C TRP A 75 -5.36 -15.11 -7.01
N HIS A 76 -4.29 -15.00 -6.22
CA HIS A 76 -3.06 -15.77 -6.41
C HIS A 76 -3.08 -17.17 -5.76
N GLY A 77 -4.22 -17.62 -5.22
CA GLY A 77 -4.40 -18.98 -4.69
C GLY A 77 -3.86 -19.22 -3.28
N TYR A 78 -3.59 -18.17 -2.53
CA TYR A 78 -3.11 -18.26 -1.14
C TYR A 78 -4.22 -17.94 -0.13
N GLU A 79 -4.04 -18.37 1.12
CA GLU A 79 -4.97 -18.10 2.22
C GLU A 79 -4.58 -16.82 2.97
N PRO A 80 -5.49 -15.83 3.12
CA PRO A 80 -5.18 -14.57 3.79
C PRO A 80 -4.61 -14.70 5.19
N ASP A 81 -5.15 -15.59 6.01
CA ASP A 81 -4.77 -15.73 7.42
C ASP A 81 -3.31 -16.20 7.61
N SER A 82 -2.75 -16.90 6.62
CA SER A 82 -1.35 -17.36 6.63
C SER A 82 -0.41 -16.52 5.77
N SER A 83 -0.96 -15.63 4.94
CA SER A 83 -0.21 -14.85 3.95
C SER A 83 -0.09 -13.38 4.32
N ILE A 84 -0.92 -12.86 5.22
CA ILE A 84 -0.86 -11.47 5.68
C ILE A 84 -0.17 -11.45 7.04
N ILE A 85 0.93 -10.72 7.13
CA ILE A 85 1.68 -10.50 8.37
C ILE A 85 1.43 -9.07 8.84
N PHE A 86 1.15 -8.91 10.13
CA PHE A 86 0.92 -7.60 10.73
C PHE A 86 2.10 -7.15 11.57
N VAL A 87 2.55 -5.91 11.36
CA VAL A 87 3.41 -5.18 12.30
C VAL A 87 2.57 -4.87 13.53
N LYS A 88 2.94 -5.47 14.66
CA LYS A 88 2.26 -5.25 15.94
C LYS A 88 3.01 -4.19 16.73
N ALA A 89 2.26 -3.34 17.42
CA ALA A 89 2.87 -2.46 18.41
C ALA A 89 3.24 -3.27 19.67
N GLU A 90 4.50 -3.22 20.09
CA GLU A 90 4.92 -3.87 21.34
C GLU A 90 4.27 -3.23 22.58
N LYS A 91 3.96 -1.93 22.51
CA LYS A 91 3.51 -1.15 23.66
C LYS A 91 2.01 -0.84 23.63
N PRO A 92 1.36 -0.74 24.81
CA PRO A 92 -0.01 -0.23 24.91
C PRO A 92 -0.11 1.16 24.25
N GLY A 93 -1.10 1.33 23.36
CA GLY A 93 -1.27 2.55 22.57
C GLY A 93 -1.25 2.32 21.05
N GLY A 94 -0.88 1.12 20.59
CA GLY A 94 -0.98 0.75 19.17
C GLY A 94 0.02 1.48 18.26
N ILE A 95 1.07 2.05 18.84
CA ILE A 95 2.13 2.76 18.12
C ILE A 95 3.30 1.80 17.96
N TRP A 96 3.57 1.39 16.72
CA TRP A 96 4.79 0.70 16.35
C TRP A 96 5.88 1.73 16.03
N ARG A 97 7.13 1.35 16.29
CA ARG A 97 8.34 2.11 15.97
C ARG A 97 8.94 1.57 14.68
N ASP A 98 9.80 2.37 14.06
CA ASP A 98 10.57 1.95 12.88
C ASP A 98 11.35 0.65 13.16
N GLU A 99 11.88 0.51 14.37
CA GLU A 99 12.55 -0.70 14.87
C GLU A 99 11.66 -1.94 14.78
N ASP A 100 10.36 -1.83 15.10
CA ASP A 100 9.42 -2.95 15.08
C ASP A 100 9.19 -3.42 13.64
N VAL A 101 9.12 -2.48 12.68
CA VAL A 101 8.99 -2.78 11.24
C VAL A 101 10.27 -3.42 10.71
N VAL A 102 11.43 -2.84 11.00
CA VAL A 102 12.73 -3.32 10.51
C VAL A 102 13.02 -4.71 11.06
N ASN A 103 12.84 -4.93 12.36
CA ASN A 103 13.04 -6.25 12.98
C ASN A 103 12.12 -7.31 12.36
N LEU A 104 10.86 -6.97 12.08
CA LEU A 104 9.93 -7.90 11.45
C LEU A 104 10.35 -8.19 9.99
N ILE A 105 10.80 -7.18 9.25
CA ILE A 105 11.34 -7.38 7.90
C ILE A 105 12.58 -8.28 7.95
N ASP A 106 13.48 -8.11 8.92
CA ASP A 106 14.65 -8.97 9.09
C ASP A 106 14.28 -10.41 9.45
N GLU A 107 13.21 -10.60 10.23
CA GLU A 107 12.72 -11.92 10.64
C GLU A 107 12.02 -12.69 9.51
N VAL A 108 11.11 -12.03 8.78
CA VAL A 108 10.21 -12.69 7.82
C VAL A 108 10.45 -12.32 6.36
N GLY A 109 11.42 -11.44 6.09
CA GLY A 109 11.64 -10.78 4.81
C GLY A 109 11.85 -11.72 3.63
N ASP A 110 12.41 -12.91 3.85
CA ASP A 110 12.58 -13.92 2.79
C ASP A 110 11.24 -14.42 2.23
N SER A 111 10.20 -14.43 3.06
CA SER A 111 8.85 -14.87 2.69
C SER A 111 7.93 -13.74 2.22
N VAL A 112 8.33 -12.46 2.40
CA VAL A 112 7.51 -11.29 2.08
C VAL A 112 7.74 -10.84 0.64
N ALA A 113 6.69 -10.82 -0.16
CA ALA A 113 6.68 -10.32 -1.54
C ALA A 113 6.43 -8.82 -1.62
N LEU A 114 5.65 -8.26 -0.69
CA LEU A 114 5.25 -6.86 -0.70
C LEU A 114 5.04 -6.33 0.72
N VAL A 115 5.48 -5.10 0.94
CA VAL A 115 5.22 -4.33 2.17
C VAL A 115 4.24 -3.22 1.81
N LEU A 116 3.09 -3.18 2.48
CA LEU A 116 2.05 -2.16 2.30
C LEU A 116 1.77 -1.52 3.65
N LEU A 117 2.32 -0.33 3.88
CA LEU A 117 2.12 0.43 5.11
C LEU A 117 1.44 1.76 4.82
N SER A 118 0.51 2.14 5.69
CA SER A 118 -0.08 3.48 5.68
C SER A 118 0.94 4.53 6.11
N GLY A 119 1.10 5.62 5.34
CA GLY A 119 1.98 6.73 5.72
C GLY A 119 1.56 7.43 7.03
N LYS A 120 0.27 7.39 7.35
CA LYS A 120 -0.29 7.78 8.66
C LYS A 120 -1.37 6.79 9.05
N SER A 121 -1.29 6.24 10.26
CA SER A 121 -2.35 5.36 10.76
C SER A 121 -3.65 6.13 11.06
N ARG A 122 -4.78 5.45 10.87
CA ARG A 122 -6.10 5.94 11.29
C ARG A 122 -6.29 5.88 12.82
N TRP A 123 -5.74 4.84 13.44
CA TRP A 123 -6.05 4.48 14.83
C TRP A 123 -4.94 4.83 15.81
N SER A 124 -3.69 4.84 15.34
CA SER A 124 -2.54 5.27 16.12
C SER A 124 -1.98 6.58 15.62
N SER A 125 -1.17 7.24 16.44
CA SER A 125 -0.41 8.44 16.04
C SER A 125 0.87 8.08 15.26
N SER A 126 1.01 6.84 14.79
CA SER A 126 2.17 6.40 14.02
C SER A 126 2.19 7.07 12.64
N VAL A 127 3.36 7.55 12.24
CA VAL A 127 3.64 8.22 10.97
C VAL A 127 4.96 7.66 10.45
N LEU A 128 5.00 7.36 9.15
CA LEU A 128 6.23 7.00 8.42
C LEU A 128 6.97 8.23 7.91
#